data_AF-A0A4R6K7N3-F1
#
_entry.id   AF-A0A4R6K7N3-F1
#
_cell.length_a   1.000
_cell.length_b   1.000
_cell.length_c   1.000
_cell.angle_alpha   90.00
_cell.angle_beta   90.00
_cell.angle_gamma   90.00
#
_symmetry.space_group_name_H-M   'P 1'
#
loop_
_entity.id
_entity.type
_entity.pdbx_description
1 polymer ?
#
loop_
_entity_poly.entity_id
_entity_poly.type
_entity_poly.pdbx_seq_one_letter_code
_entity_poly.pdbx_strand_id
1 'polypeptide(L)'
;MNLNAFADLLASRGLRLLPGSHAVPVELLVQLPDATIARFTARGTTIRLRQYAHTALTSIVINAECGCGDHHPSTGPARSTLSAYAEPLAERVLDGELLFGWTAHEAGLLRLIDAAPHFFDLLTTLPAPTAAPATAPAARTLAVVA
;
A
#
# COMPACT_ATOMS: atom_id res chain seq x y z
N MET A 1 6.76 -17.16 -5.45
CA MET A 1 6.50 -15.83 -6.06
C MET A 1 7.34 -14.79 -5.32
N ASN A 2 8.08 -13.95 -6.04
CA ASN A 2 8.85 -12.84 -5.45
C ASN A 2 8.08 -11.50 -5.61
N LEU A 3 8.59 -10.41 -5.04
CA LEU A 3 7.93 -9.09 -5.09
C LEU A 3 7.82 -8.54 -6.52
N ASN A 4 8.79 -8.79 -7.40
CA ASN A 4 8.76 -8.29 -8.77
C ASN A 4 7.62 -8.95 -9.57
N ALA A 5 7.54 -10.29 -9.53
CA ALA A 5 6.44 -11.02 -10.17
C ALA A 5 5.07 -10.65 -9.57
N PHE A 6 5.02 -10.34 -8.28
CA PHE A 6 3.79 -9.86 -7.65
C PHE A 6 3.45 -8.42 -8.06
N ALA A 7 4.44 -7.54 -8.24
CA ALA A 7 4.24 -6.20 -8.79
C ALA A 7 3.66 -6.25 -10.21
N ASP A 8 4.14 -7.17 -11.06
CA ASP A 8 3.60 -7.39 -12.40
C ASP A 8 2.13 -7.85 -12.35
N LEU A 9 1.80 -8.77 -11.43
CA LEU A 9 0.42 -9.22 -11.20
C LEU A 9 -0.50 -8.09 -10.70
N LEU A 10 0.01 -7.21 -9.83
CA LEU A 10 -0.72 -6.03 -9.38
C LEU A 10 -0.95 -5.06 -10.53
N ALA A 11 0.09 -4.80 -11.34
CA ALA A 11 0.02 -3.90 -12.49
C ALA A 11 -1.01 -4.40 -13.53
N SER A 12 -1.09 -5.71 -13.76
CA SER A 12 -2.11 -6.29 -14.65
C SER A 12 -3.55 -6.10 -14.15
N ARG A 13 -3.73 -5.65 -12.90
CA ARG A 13 -5.02 -5.34 -12.25
C ARG A 13 -5.21 -3.84 -11.99
N GLY A 14 -4.35 -2.98 -12.55
CA GLY A 14 -4.39 -1.53 -12.33
C GLY A 14 -3.92 -1.10 -10.94
N LEU A 15 -3.25 -1.98 -10.20
CA LEU A 15 -2.69 -1.72 -8.88
C LEU A 15 -1.19 -1.47 -8.99
N ARG A 16 -0.63 -0.67 -8.09
CA ARG A 16 0.81 -0.39 -8.07
C ARG A 16 1.43 -0.76 -6.73
N LEU A 17 2.37 -1.69 -6.74
CA LEU A 17 3.19 -1.99 -5.56
C LEU A 17 4.11 -0.81 -5.25
N LEU A 18 4.10 -0.34 -4.02
CA LEU A 18 4.90 0.77 -3.55
C LEU A 18 6.20 0.29 -2.89
N PRO A 19 7.27 1.09 -2.98
CA PRO A 19 8.49 0.85 -2.21
C PRO A 19 8.20 0.77 -0.71
N GLY A 20 8.92 -0.10 0.00
CA GLY A 20 8.64 -0.43 1.41
C GLY A 20 7.78 -1.67 1.60
N SER A 21 7.42 -2.36 0.51
CA SER A 21 6.79 -3.68 0.58
C SER A 21 7.83 -4.79 0.81
N HIS A 22 7.47 -5.80 1.60
CA HIS A 22 8.29 -6.94 2.00
C HIS A 22 7.53 -8.26 1.81
N ALA A 23 8.23 -9.30 1.33
CA ALA A 23 7.65 -10.63 1.14
C ALA A 23 7.73 -11.53 2.38
N VAL A 24 8.63 -11.25 3.33
CA VAL A 24 8.82 -12.04 4.55
C VAL A 24 9.19 -11.12 5.72
N PRO A 25 8.36 -11.07 6.77
CA PRO A 25 6.94 -11.41 6.72
C PRO A 25 6.21 -10.51 5.70
N VAL A 26 5.06 -10.97 5.21
CA VAL A 26 4.34 -10.24 4.15
C VAL A 26 3.80 -8.91 4.68
N GLU A 27 4.30 -7.84 4.10
CA GLU A 27 3.83 -6.48 4.33
C GLU A 27 3.83 -5.73 3.00
N LEU A 28 2.65 -5.33 2.52
CA LEU A 28 2.50 -4.71 1.20
C LEU A 28 1.94 -3.31 1.36
N LEU A 29 2.54 -2.36 0.66
CA LEU A 29 1.96 -1.05 0.39
C LEU A 29 1.56 -1.02 -1.08
N VAL A 30 0.28 -0.84 -1.35
CA VAL A 30 -0.27 -0.89 -2.71
C VAL A 30 -1.11 0.35 -2.94
N GLN A 31 -0.84 1.08 -4.02
CA GLN A 31 -1.71 2.14 -4.49
C GLN A 31 -2.83 1.53 -5.33
N LEU A 32 -4.08 1.88 -4.98
CA LEU A 32 -5.29 1.50 -5.68
C LEU A 32 -5.59 2.49 -6.84
N PRO A 33 -6.53 2.16 -7.77
CA PRO A 33 -6.81 3.00 -8.93
C PRO A 33 -7.36 4.39 -8.58
N ASP A 34 -8.00 4.52 -7.41
CA ASP A 34 -8.51 5.78 -6.84
C ASP A 34 -7.43 6.60 -6.09
N ALA A 35 -6.16 6.20 -6.22
CA ALA A 35 -5.00 6.72 -5.53
C ALA A 35 -4.94 6.48 -4.01
N THR A 36 -5.95 5.86 -3.40
CA THR A 36 -5.87 5.44 -1.98
C THR A 36 -4.82 4.36 -1.80
N ILE A 37 -4.33 4.22 -0.55
CA ILE A 37 -3.24 3.31 -0.21
C ILE A 37 -3.78 2.15 0.60
N ALA A 38 -3.57 0.93 0.11
CA ALA A 38 -3.82 -0.30 0.85
C ALA A 38 -2.53 -0.76 1.54
N ARG A 39 -2.58 -0.93 2.86
CA ARG A 39 -1.55 -1.62 3.65
C ARG A 39 -2.05 -3.00 4.02
N PHE A 40 -1.38 -4.03 3.53
CA PHE A 40 -1.66 -5.42 3.88
C PHE A 40 -0.54 -5.97 4.77
N THR A 41 -0.90 -6.65 5.84
CA THR A 41 0.08 -7.27 6.76
C THR A 41 -0.36 -8.66 7.17
N ALA A 42 0.56 -9.61 7.17
CA ALA A 42 0.39 -10.92 7.80
C ALA A 42 1.39 -11.05 8.96
N ARG A 43 0.90 -11.04 10.20
CA ARG A 43 1.72 -10.99 11.43
C ARG A 43 1.03 -11.79 12.54
N GLY A 44 1.79 -12.52 13.35
CA GLY A 44 1.20 -13.34 14.41
C GLY A 44 0.21 -14.35 13.83
N THR A 45 -1.02 -14.34 14.31
CA THR A 45 -2.16 -15.12 13.76
C THR A 45 -3.10 -14.26 12.90
N THR A 46 -2.75 -13.01 12.60
CA THR A 46 -3.67 -12.05 11.97
C THR A 46 -3.23 -11.67 10.56
N ILE A 47 -4.18 -11.67 9.63
CA ILE A 47 -4.06 -11.00 8.34
C ILE A 47 -4.93 -9.74 8.37
N ARG A 48 -4.36 -8.61 7.94
CA ARG A 48 -5.05 -7.31 8.01
C ARG A 48 -4.84 -6.52 6.73
N LEU A 49 -5.91 -5.88 6.26
CA LEU A 49 -5.88 -4.90 5.17
C LEU A 49 -6.46 -3.58 5.71
N ARG A 50 -5.69 -2.50 5.59
CA ARG A 50 -6.14 -1.13 5.91
C ARG A 50 -6.07 -0.26 4.68
N GLN A 51 -7.07 0.59 4.48
CA GLN A 51 -7.10 1.60 3.43
C GLN A 51 -6.83 2.98 4.03
N TYR A 52 -5.99 3.78 3.38
CA TYR A 52 -5.63 5.12 3.80
C TYR A 52 -5.83 6.12 2.65
N ALA A 53 -6.07 7.38 2.99
CA ALA A 53 -6.06 8.46 2.00
C ALA A 53 -4.67 8.59 1.36
N HIS A 54 -4.62 9.05 0.11
CA HIS A 54 -3.36 9.27 -0.60
C HIS A 54 -2.43 10.26 0.14
N THR A 55 -3.00 11.24 0.84
CA THR A 55 -2.29 12.24 1.64
C THR A 55 -1.59 11.66 2.87
N ALA A 56 -1.92 10.43 3.26
CA ALA A 56 -1.22 9.73 4.33
C ALA A 56 0.15 9.21 3.90
N LEU A 57 0.44 9.16 2.59
CA LEU A 57 1.67 8.62 2.05
C LEU A 57 2.74 9.70 1.90
N THR A 58 3.87 9.50 2.56
CA THR A 58 5.09 10.27 2.31
C THR A 58 6.05 9.42 1.51
N SER A 59 6.54 9.95 0.39
CA SER A 59 7.61 9.31 -0.39
C SER A 59 8.89 10.12 -0.30
N ILE A 60 9.95 9.47 0.16
CA ILE A 60 11.28 10.06 0.30
C ILE A 60 12.14 9.49 -0.82
N VAL A 61 12.55 10.33 -1.76
CA VAL A 61 13.55 9.97 -2.77
C VAL A 61 14.92 10.26 -2.19
N ILE A 62 15.72 9.23 -1.98
CA ILE A 62 17.11 9.37 -1.55
C ILE A 62 17.96 9.48 -2.82
N ASN A 63 18.50 10.67 -3.07
CA ASN A 63 19.41 10.90 -4.19
C ASN A 63 20.76 10.22 -3.91
N ALA A 64 21.37 9.63 -4.93
CA ALA A 64 22.71 9.08 -4.81
C ALA A 64 23.74 10.22 -4.67
N GLU A 65 24.66 10.10 -3.71
CA GLU A 65 25.69 11.12 -3.42
C GLU A 65 26.71 11.28 -4.56
N CYS A 66 26.93 10.27 -5.41
CA CYS A 66 27.95 10.33 -6.47
C CYS A 66 27.55 11.17 -7.70
N GLY A 67 26.27 11.54 -7.85
CA GLY A 67 25.76 12.28 -9.03
C GLY A 67 25.88 11.54 -10.38
N CYS A 68 26.35 10.30 -10.38
CA CYS A 68 26.91 9.62 -11.53
C CYS A 68 25.96 8.64 -12.25
N GLY A 69 24.76 8.40 -11.72
CA GLY A 69 23.68 7.64 -12.39
C GLY A 69 23.90 6.13 -12.56
N ASP A 70 25.14 5.67 -12.67
CA ASP A 70 25.49 4.34 -13.19
C ASP A 70 25.65 3.23 -12.13
N HIS A 71 25.67 3.58 -10.84
CA HIS A 71 25.78 2.60 -9.75
C HIS A 71 24.45 2.28 -9.07
N HIS A 72 23.32 2.54 -9.74
CA HIS A 72 22.02 2.29 -9.15
C HIS A 72 21.63 0.80 -9.26
N PRO A 73 21.35 0.06 -8.17
CA PRO A 73 20.43 -1.07 -8.28
C PRO A 73 19.11 -0.47 -8.77
N SER A 74 18.49 -0.95 -9.86
CA SER A 74 17.30 -0.39 -10.56
C SER A 74 16.18 0.29 -9.73
N THR A 75 16.14 0.11 -8.42
CA THR A 75 15.42 0.88 -7.41
C THR A 75 16.32 1.92 -6.69
N GLY A 76 16.25 3.21 -7.07
CA GLY A 76 16.37 4.33 -6.12
C GLY A 76 15.69 3.97 -4.81
N PRO A 77 16.26 4.14 -3.59
CA PRO A 77 15.50 3.84 -2.41
C PRO A 77 14.55 5.02 -2.18
N ALA A 78 13.62 5.21 -3.12
CA ALA A 78 12.33 5.77 -2.82
C ALA A 78 11.79 4.93 -1.67
N ARG A 79 11.60 5.54 -0.50
CA ARG A 79 10.93 4.91 0.63
C ARG A 79 9.55 5.52 0.69
N SER A 80 8.52 4.68 0.63
CA SER A 80 7.18 5.13 0.95
C SER A 80 6.85 4.72 2.37
N THR A 81 6.40 5.69 3.17
CA THR A 81 5.92 5.45 4.52
C THR A 81 4.56 6.09 4.67
N LEU A 82 3.71 5.47 5.48
CA LEU A 82 2.50 6.13 5.95
C LEU A 82 2.86 7.06 7.11
N SER A 83 2.13 8.17 7.23
CA SER A 83 2.16 9.02 8.42
C SER A 83 1.86 8.18 9.67
N ALA A 84 2.58 8.44 10.76
CA ALA A 84 2.34 7.79 12.05
C ALA A 84 0.93 8.09 12.60
N TYR A 85 0.32 9.19 12.17
CA TYR A 85 -1.01 9.63 12.57
C TYR A 85 -2.08 9.39 11.49
N ALA A 86 -1.77 8.57 10.48
CA ALA A 86 -2.73 8.23 9.45
C ALA A 86 -3.85 7.37 10.05
N GLU A 87 -5.07 7.89 10.02
CA GLU A 87 -6.28 7.12 10.34
C GLU A 87 -6.72 6.28 9.12
N PRO A 88 -7.02 4.99 9.30
CA PRO A 88 -7.53 4.17 8.21
C PRO A 88 -8.96 4.60 7.83
N LEU A 89 -9.20 4.75 6.53
CA LEU A 89 -10.54 4.96 5.97
C LEU A 89 -11.42 3.72 6.14
N ALA A 90 -10.79 2.55 6.06
CA ALA A 90 -11.43 1.26 6.24
C ALA A 90 -10.42 0.20 6.70
N GLU A 91 -10.91 -0.82 7.40
CA GLU A 91 -10.10 -1.95 7.87
C GLU A 91 -10.85 -3.27 7.66
N ARG A 92 -10.12 -4.30 7.26
CA ARG A 92 -10.55 -5.70 7.25
C ARG A 92 -9.51 -6.56 7.92
N VAL A 93 -9.99 -7.51 8.72
CA VAL A 93 -9.16 -8.40 9.52
C VAL A 93 -9.66 -9.83 9.31
N LEU A 94 -8.73 -10.74 9.05
CA LEU A 94 -8.96 -12.18 9.19
C LEU A 94 -8.31 -12.61 10.50
N ASP A 95 -9.14 -13.16 11.37
CA ASP A 95 -8.71 -13.79 12.60
C ASP A 95 -8.31 -15.24 12.28
N GLY A 96 -7.01 -15.51 12.22
CA GLY A 96 -6.51 -16.84 11.90
C GLY A 96 -6.66 -17.85 13.03
N GLU A 97 -6.84 -17.41 14.28
CA GLU A 97 -7.22 -18.33 15.36
C GLU A 97 -8.61 -18.90 15.08
N LEU A 98 -9.58 -18.02 14.79
CA LEU A 98 -10.95 -18.42 14.51
C LEU A 98 -11.10 -19.20 13.19
N LEU A 99 -10.42 -18.74 12.13
CA LEU A 99 -10.63 -19.27 10.77
C LEU A 99 -9.75 -20.49 10.45
N PHE A 100 -8.56 -20.57 11.04
CA PHE A 100 -7.56 -21.58 10.68
C PHE A 100 -7.03 -22.37 11.89
N GLY A 101 -7.45 -22.03 13.11
CA GLY A 101 -6.92 -22.65 14.33
C GLY A 101 -5.47 -22.26 14.62
N TRP A 102 -5.00 -21.11 14.13
CA TRP A 102 -3.64 -20.64 14.40
C TRP A 102 -3.48 -20.22 15.85
N THR A 103 -2.27 -20.41 16.39
CA THR A 103 -2.02 -20.22 17.82
C THR A 103 -0.82 -19.34 18.13
N ALA A 104 0.03 -19.03 17.15
CA ALA A 104 1.28 -18.30 17.37
C ALA A 104 1.59 -17.29 16.26
N HIS A 105 2.38 -17.69 15.26
CA HIS A 105 2.99 -16.80 14.27
C HIS A 105 2.72 -17.22 12.83
N GLU A 106 1.76 -18.11 12.61
CA GLU A 106 1.48 -18.78 11.34
C GLU A 106 1.19 -17.77 10.22
N ALA A 107 0.49 -16.66 10.48
CA ALA A 107 0.27 -15.60 9.49
C ALA A 107 1.61 -14.95 9.07
N GLY A 108 2.52 -14.74 10.02
CA GLY A 108 3.84 -14.18 9.76
C GLY A 108 4.77 -15.12 8.99
N LEU A 109 4.46 -16.42 8.96
CA LEU A 109 5.20 -17.44 8.21
C LEU A 109 4.66 -17.66 6.79
N LEU A 110 3.54 -17.03 6.44
CA LEU A 110 3.00 -17.11 5.09
C LEU A 110 4.00 -16.57 4.08
N ARG A 111 4.24 -17.34 3.02
CA ARG A 111 4.97 -16.84 1.86
C ARG A 111 4.05 -15.92 1.06
N LEU A 112 4.63 -15.01 0.28
CA LEU A 112 3.86 -14.08 -0.55
C LEU A 112 2.83 -14.77 -1.46
N ILE A 113 3.17 -15.95 -2.01
CA ILE A 113 2.24 -16.72 -2.85
C ILE A 113 1.00 -17.20 -2.09
N ASP A 114 1.16 -17.52 -0.80
CA ASP A 114 0.09 -18.04 0.07
C ASP A 114 -0.73 -16.88 0.67
N ALA A 115 -0.11 -15.70 0.88
CA ALA A 115 -0.79 -14.50 1.38
C ALA A 115 -1.54 -13.71 0.28
N ALA A 116 -1.11 -13.82 -0.99
CA ALA A 116 -1.67 -13.08 -2.11
C ALA A 116 -3.18 -13.29 -2.32
N PRO A 117 -3.76 -14.50 -2.22
CA PRO A 117 -5.21 -14.69 -2.31
C PRO A 117 -5.95 -13.88 -1.25
N HIS A 118 -5.51 -13.92 0.02
CA HIS A 118 -6.11 -13.14 1.09
C HIS A 118 -6.04 -11.62 0.85
N PHE A 119 -4.96 -11.13 0.24
CA PHE A 119 -4.88 -9.73 -0.16
C PHE A 119 -5.99 -9.36 -1.15
N PHE A 120 -6.18 -10.15 -2.21
CA PHE A 120 -7.20 -9.87 -3.22
C PHE A 120 -8.60 -10.05 -2.67
N ASP A 121 -8.85 -11.08 -1.87
CA ASP A 121 -10.15 -11.31 -1.24
C ASP A 121 -10.54 -10.14 -0.34
N LEU A 122 -9.64 -9.72 0.57
CA LEU A 122 -9.90 -8.59 1.45
C LEU A 122 -10.09 -7.29 0.65
N LEU A 123 -9.35 -7.10 -0.43
CA LEU A 123 -9.47 -5.92 -1.30
C LEU A 123 -10.88 -5.79 -1.90
N THR A 124 -11.52 -6.90 -2.28
CA THR A 124 -12.91 -6.88 -2.78
C THR A 124 -13.96 -6.48 -1.74
N THR A 125 -13.61 -6.58 -0.46
CA THR A 125 -14.52 -6.25 0.67
C THR A 125 -14.33 -4.85 1.21
N LEU A 126 -13.34 -4.10 0.70
CA LEU A 126 -13.19 -2.69 1.03
C LEU A 126 -14.38 -1.89 0.49
N PRO A 127 -14.83 -0.85 1.21
CA PRO A 127 -15.87 0.02 0.70
C PRO A 127 -15.38 0.66 -0.60
N ALA A 128 -16.29 0.80 -1.57
CA ALA A 128 -16.01 1.56 -2.77
C ALA A 128 -15.60 2.99 -2.38
N PRO A 129 -14.68 3.62 -3.12
CA PRO A 129 -14.34 5.02 -2.88
C PRO A 129 -15.61 5.86 -2.93
N THR A 130 -15.97 6.45 -1.80
CA THR A 130 -16.95 7.53 -1.78
C THR A 130 -16.32 8.65 -2.58
N ALA A 131 -16.78 8.87 -3.82
CA ALA A 131 -16.40 10.05 -4.57
C ALA A 131 -16.70 11.26 -3.69
N ALA A 132 -15.66 11.94 -3.22
CA ALA A 132 -15.85 13.25 -2.62
C ALA A 132 -16.61 14.11 -3.64
N PRO A 133 -17.64 14.87 -3.24
CA PRO A 133 -18.26 15.81 -4.16
C PRO A 133 -17.16 16.70 -4.71
N ALA A 134 -17.08 16.80 -6.04
CA ALA A 134 -16.10 17.65 -6.71
C ALA A 134 -16.20 19.04 -6.10
N THR A 135 -15.21 19.42 -5.29
CA THR A 135 -15.08 20.79 -4.82
C THR A 135 -14.90 21.64 -6.07
N ALA A 136 -15.92 22.41 -6.42
CA ALA A 136 -15.87 23.34 -7.53
C ALA A 136 -14.58 24.17 -7.41
N PRO A 137 -13.85 24.41 -8.52
CA PRO A 137 -12.62 25.17 -8.46
C PRO A 137 -12.94 26.55 -7.87
N ALA A 138 -12.30 26.87 -6.74
CA ALA A 138 -12.34 28.21 -6.18
C ALA A 138 -11.91 29.18 -7.28
N ALA A 139 -12.81 30.09 -7.66
CA ALA A 139 -12.56 31.12 -8.64
C ALA A 139 -11.31 31.88 -8.23
N ARG A 140 -10.23 31.73 -9.02
CA ARG A 140 -9.01 32.53 -8.88
C ARG A 140 -9.35 33.95 -9.31
N THR A 141 -9.67 34.82 -8.35
CA THR A 141 -9.70 36.26 -8.60
C THR A 141 -8.26 36.75 -8.71
N LEU A 142 -7.82 37.00 -9.94
CA LEU A 142 -6.63 37.80 -10.23
C LEU A 142 -6.96 39.25 -9.88
N ALA A 143 -6.42 39.75 -8.78
CA ALA A 143 -6.36 41.18 -8.52
C ALA A 143 -5.18 41.76 -9.33
N VAL A 144 -5.48 42.49 -10.40
CA VAL A 144 -4.54 43.39 -11.06
C VAL A 144 -4.52 44.68 -10.23
N VAL A 145 -3.36 45.03 -9.67
CA VAL A 145 -3.14 46.35 -9.08
C VAL A 145 -2.62 47.26 -10.19
N ALA A 146 -3.39 48.32 -10.48
CA ALA A 146 -3.02 49.40 -11.39
C ALA A 146 -2.19 50.47 -10.67
#